data_AF-A0A7X0JTS1-F1
#
_entry.id   AF-A0A7X0JTS1-F1
#
_cell.length_a   1.000
_cell.length_b   1.000
_cell.length_c   1.000
_cell.angle_alpha   90.00
_cell.angle_beta   90.00
_cell.angle_gamma   90.00
#
_symmetry.space_group_name_H-M   'P 1'
#
loop_
_entity.id
_entity.type
_entity.pdbx_description
1 polymer ?
#
loop_
_entity_poly.entity_id
_entity_poly.type
_entity_poly.pdbx_seq_one_letter_code
_entity_poly.pdbx_strand_id
1 'polypeptide(L)'
;MIKRCFMVAAFMTALALISLSINYFFSVGIWVYQVFALPGIWFLTFFSEEINFWPKLALLLSGQFILTAIAAYFAFYVLRWIKQFQQHRTSAGR
;
A
#
# COMPACT_ATOMS: atom_id res chain seq x y z
N MET A 1 11.62 -1.12 12.60
CA MET A 1 10.27 -0.68 12.16
C MET A 1 10.26 -0.41 10.66
N ILE A 2 11.09 0.51 10.16
CA ILE A 2 11.21 0.86 8.72
C ILE A 2 11.41 -0.36 7.79
N LYS A 3 12.34 -1.28 8.10
CA LYS A 3 12.56 -2.49 7.29
C LYS A 3 11.29 -3.33 7.08
N ARG A 4 10.43 -3.43 8.10
CA ARG A 4 9.15 -4.17 8.02
C ARG A 4 8.13 -3.43 7.15
N CYS A 5 8.09 -2.10 7.24
CA CYS A 5 7.22 -1.27 6.41
C CYS A 5 7.60 -1.41 4.93
N PHE A 6 8.90 -1.39 4.62
CA PHE A 6 9.41 -1.55 3.25
C PHE A 6 9.14 -2.94 2.70
N MET A 7 9.29 -4.00 3.51
CA MET A 7 8.92 -5.36 3.08
C MET A 7 7.42 -5.48 2.77
N VAL A 8 6.55 -4.91 3.61
CA VAL A 8 5.10 -4.88 3.36
C VAL A 8 4.79 -4.10 2.08
N ALA A 9 5.38 -2.93 1.89
CA ALA A 9 5.20 -2.11 0.70
C ALA A 9 5.67 -2.82 -0.58
N ALA A 10 6.84 -3.47 -0.54
CA ALA A 10 7.36 -4.24 -1.66
C ALA A 10 6.44 -5.42 -2.01
N PHE A 11 5.97 -6.16 -0.99
CA PHE A 11 5.06 -7.30 -1.18
C PHE A 11 3.73 -6.86 -1.80
N MET A 12 3.10 -5.81 -1.28
CA MET A 12 1.85 -5.28 -1.82
C MET A 12 2.01 -4.70 -3.22
N THR A 13 3.16 -4.10 -3.53
CA THR A 13 3.47 -3.60 -4.88
C THR A 13 3.63 -4.75 -5.87
N ALA A 14 4.26 -5.85 -5.46
CA ALA A 14 4.35 -7.06 -6.27
C ALA A 14 2.97 -7.67 -6.54
N LEU A 15 2.10 -7.74 -5.53
CA LEU A 15 0.71 -8.21 -5.71
C LEU A 15 -0.09 -7.31 -6.66
N ALA A 16 0.05 -5.99 -6.55
CA ALA A 16 -0.57 -5.05 -7.47
C ALA A 16 -0.09 -5.26 -8.92
N LEU A 17 1.21 -5.46 -9.12
CA LEU A 17 1.79 -5.74 -10.43
C LEU A 17 1.31 -7.08 -11.02
N ILE A 18 1.24 -8.14 -10.21
CA ILE A 18 0.71 -9.44 -10.62
C ILE A 18 -0.77 -9.32 -10.99
N SER A 19 -1.56 -8.65 -10.16
CA SER A 19 -2.99 -8.46 -10.41
C SER A 19 -3.25 -7.62 -11.66
N LEU A 20 -2.47 -6.55 -11.87
CA LEU A 20 -2.49 -5.76 -13.09
C LEU A 20 -2.16 -6.61 -14.32
N SER A 21 -1.13 -7.46 -14.22
CA SER A 21 -0.70 -8.34 -15.32
C SER A 21 -1.80 -9.35 -15.66
N ILE A 22 -2.40 -10.00 -14.66
CA ILE A 22 -3.51 -10.93 -14.87
C ILE A 22 -4.70 -10.21 -15.51
N ASN A 23 -5.06 -9.01 -15.03
CA ASN A 23 -6.15 -8.23 -15.61
C ASN A 23 -5.84 -7.83 -17.07
N TYR A 24 -4.59 -7.48 -17.37
CA TYR A 24 -4.14 -7.12 -18.73
C TYR A 24 -4.25 -8.29 -19.71
N PHE A 25 -3.86 -9.51 -19.31
CA PHE A 25 -3.86 -10.68 -20.20
C PHE A 25 -5.20 -11.43 -20.27
N PHE A 26 -5.91 -11.53 -19.15
CA PHE A 26 -7.08 -12.41 -19.03
C PHE A 26 -8.40 -11.64 -18.84
N SER A 27 -8.37 -10.30 -18.77
CA SER A 27 -9.55 -9.45 -18.61
C SER A 27 -10.48 -9.92 -17.47
N VAL A 28 -9.91 -10.43 -16.38
CA VAL A 28 -10.61 -11.13 -15.26
C VAL A 28 -11.47 -10.21 -14.39
N GLY A 29 -11.81 -9.02 -14.90
CA GLY A 29 -12.60 -8.04 -14.18
C GLY A 29 -11.73 -7.02 -13.44
N ILE A 30 -12.06 -5.77 -13.71
CA ILE A 30 -11.41 -4.54 -13.26
C ILE A 30 -11.29 -4.50 -11.71
N TRP A 31 -12.21 -5.15 -10.99
CA TRP A 31 -12.31 -5.07 -9.53
C TRP A 31 -11.10 -5.63 -8.78
N VAL A 32 -10.55 -6.77 -9.21
CA VAL A 32 -9.46 -7.42 -8.46
C VAL A 32 -8.22 -6.54 -8.47
N TYR A 33 -7.84 -6.00 -9.63
CA TYR A 33 -6.69 -5.11 -9.72
C TYR A 33 -6.93 -3.81 -8.97
N GLN A 34 -8.15 -3.26 -9.04
CA GLN A 34 -8.48 -1.99 -8.37
C GLN A 34 -8.30 -2.07 -6.86
N VAL A 35 -8.64 -3.21 -6.24
CA VAL A 35 -8.46 -3.40 -4.80
C VAL A 35 -6.99 -3.46 -4.42
N PHE A 36 -6.18 -4.26 -5.13
CA PHE A 36 -4.77 -4.41 -4.78
C PHE A 36 -3.92 -3.19 -5.15
N ALA A 37 -4.24 -2.52 -6.24
CA ALA A 37 -3.53 -1.34 -6.72
C ALA A 37 -4.13 -0.01 -6.21
N LEU A 38 -5.09 -0.05 -5.27
CA LEU A 38 -5.82 1.13 -4.81
C LEU A 38 -4.91 2.29 -4.37
N PRO A 39 -3.84 2.06 -3.56
CA PRO A 39 -2.90 3.13 -3.24
C PRO A 39 -2.26 3.76 -4.48
N GLY A 40 -1.78 2.95 -5.43
CA GLY A 40 -1.16 3.41 -6.67
C GLY A 40 -2.15 4.14 -7.58
N ILE A 41 -3.40 3.67 -7.66
CA ILE A 41 -4.48 4.35 -8.40
C ILE A 41 -4.78 5.71 -7.76
N TRP A 42 -4.86 5.76 -6.43
CA TRP A 42 -5.06 7.03 -5.72
C TRP A 42 -3.91 8.00 -5.98
N PHE A 43 -2.67 7.51 -6.00
CA PHE A 43 -1.51 8.33 -6.37
C PHE A 43 -1.58 8.86 -7.80
N LEU A 44 -2.09 8.07 -8.75
CA LEU A 44 -2.26 8.51 -10.13
C LEU A 44 -3.25 9.67 -10.27
N THR A 45 -4.20 9.85 -9.35
CA THR A 45 -5.17 10.96 -9.42
C THR A 45 -4.54 12.35 -9.31
N PHE A 46 -3.31 12.44 -8.81
CA PHE A 46 -2.53 13.67 -8.77
C PHE A 46 -1.85 14.04 -10.10
N PHE A 47 -1.92 13.16 -11.09
CA PHE A 47 -1.26 13.33 -12.39
C PHE A 47 -2.28 13.38 -13.53
N SER A 48 -1.89 13.99 -14.65
CA SER A 48 -2.76 14.09 -15.84
C SER A 48 -3.12 12.71 -16.38
N GLU A 49 -4.35 12.56 -16.89
CA GLU A 49 -4.80 11.30 -17.50
C GLU A 49 -4.07 10.98 -18.82
N GLU A 50 -3.57 12.02 -19.51
CA GLU A 50 -2.93 11.96 -20.83
C GLU A 50 -1.51 11.38 -20.83
N ILE A 51 -1.11 10.72 -19.75
CA ILE A 51 0.22 10.13 -19.62
C ILE A 51 0.26 8.79 -20.37
N ASN A 52 1.30 8.64 -21.20
CA ASN A 52 1.64 7.39 -21.87
C ASN A 52 1.72 6.19 -20.89
N PHE A 53 1.48 4.98 -21.39
CA PHE A 53 1.39 3.77 -20.55
C PHE A 53 2.61 3.55 -19.63
N TRP A 54 3.83 3.61 -20.16
CA TRP A 54 5.04 3.30 -19.39
C TRP A 54 5.29 4.27 -18.22
N PRO A 55 5.27 5.60 -18.42
CA PRO A 55 5.32 6.53 -17.29
C PRO A 55 4.15 6.37 -16.31
N LYS A 56 2.94 6.09 -16.81
CA LYS A 56 1.76 5.84 -15.96
C LYS A 56 1.95 4.61 -15.08
N LEU A 57 2.52 3.54 -15.62
CA LEU A 57 2.87 2.33 -14.88
C LEU A 57 3.94 2.62 -13.81
N ALA A 58 4.97 3.38 -14.16
CA ALA A 58 6.02 3.76 -13.20
C ALA A 58 5.46 4.62 -12.04
N LEU A 59 4.57 5.57 -12.34
CA LEU A 59 3.88 6.38 -11.33
C LEU A 59 2.95 5.52 -10.47
N LEU A 60 2.21 4.58 -11.06
CA LEU A 60 1.35 3.67 -10.32
C LEU A 60 2.16 2.83 -9.33
N LEU A 61 3.26 2.21 -9.77
CA LEU A 61 4.08 1.34 -8.92
C LEU A 61 4.84 2.12 -7.84
N SER A 62 5.37 3.30 -8.17
CA SER A 62 6.02 4.17 -7.19
C SER A 62 5.02 4.71 -6.15
N GLY A 63 3.86 5.17 -6.59
CA GLY A 63 2.74 5.58 -5.74
C GLY A 63 2.28 4.47 -4.82
N GLN A 64 2.07 3.27 -5.38
CA GLN A 64 1.70 2.07 -4.63
C GLN A 64 2.70 1.79 -3.51
N PHE A 65 4.00 1.80 -3.82
CA PHE A 65 5.04 1.53 -2.84
C PHE A 65 5.08 2.61 -1.74
N ILE A 66 5.12 3.89 -2.13
CA ILE A 66 5.26 5.02 -1.20
C ILE A 66 4.07 5.07 -0.24
N LEU A 67 2.85 5.04 -0.77
CA LEU A 67 1.64 5.14 0.05
C LEU A 67 1.46 3.92 0.95
N THR A 68 1.78 2.72 0.47
CA THR A 68 1.74 1.51 1.30
C THR A 68 2.79 1.57 2.41
N ALA A 69 3.99 2.08 2.13
CA ALA A 69 5.04 2.23 3.15
C ALA A 69 4.62 3.24 4.23
N ILE A 70 4.01 4.37 3.86
CA ILE A 70 3.46 5.37 4.78
C ILE A 70 2.34 4.77 5.62
N ALA A 71 1.37 4.10 4.98
CA ALA A 71 0.25 3.47 5.67
C ALA A 71 0.72 2.40 6.66
N ALA A 72 1.66 1.54 6.26
CA ALA A 72 2.25 0.53 7.12
C ALA A 72 3.01 1.16 8.30
N TYR A 73 3.79 2.22 8.06
CA TYR A 73 4.49 2.94 9.12
C TYR A 73 3.51 3.49 10.15
N PHE A 74 2.44 4.15 9.71
CA PHE A 74 1.40 4.68 10.59
C PHE A 74 0.69 3.58 11.37
N ALA A 75 0.31 2.47 10.71
CA ALA A 75 -0.31 1.33 11.37
C ALA A 75 0.59 0.74 12.47
N PHE A 76 1.88 0.52 12.19
CA PHE A 76 2.82 0.01 13.20
C PHE A 76 3.04 1.00 14.35
N TYR A 77 3.05 2.30 14.05
CA TYR A 77 3.14 3.35 15.07
C TYR A 77 1.93 3.32 16.02
N VAL A 78 0.71 3.29 15.46
CA VAL A 78 -0.54 3.21 16.24
C VAL A 78 -0.61 1.91 17.05
N LEU A 79 -0.26 0.77 16.46
CA LEU A 79 -0.25 -0.51 17.18
C LEU A 79 0.73 -0.50 18.36
N ARG A 80 1.89 0.15 18.21
CA ARG A 80 2.85 0.32 19.32
C ARG A 80 2.29 1.22 20.41
N TRP A 81 1.66 2.32 20.03
CA TRP A 81 1.00 3.25 20.95
C TRP A 81 -0.09 2.54 21.78
N ILE A 82 -0.99 1.80 21.13
CA ILE A 82 -2.05 1.02 21.81
C ILE A 82 -1.45 0.04 22.83
N LYS A 83 -0.39 -0.70 22.45
CA LYS A 83 0.28 -1.65 23.35
C LYS A 83 0.87 -0.97 24.59
N GLN A 84 1.45 0.22 24.44
CA GLN A 84 1.98 0.98 25.58
C GLN A 84 0.85 1.41 26.53
N PHE A 85 -0.28 1.88 26.00
CA PHE A 85 -1.44 2.25 26.82
C PHE A 85 -2.00 1.08 27.64
N GLN A 86 -2.03 -0.13 27.07
CA GLN A 86 -2.48 -1.33 27.79
C GLN A 86 -1.54 -1.75 28.93
N GLN A 87 -0.23 -1.56 28.75
CA GLN A 87 0.77 -1.86 29.79
C GLN A 87 0.65 -0.92 31.00
N HIS A 88 0.45 0.37 30.77
CA HIS A 88 0.25 1.32 31.87
C HIS A 88 -1.02 1.04 32.69
N ARG A 89 -2.11 0.58 32.06
CA ARG A 89 -3.34 0.22 32.81
C ARG A 89 -3.18 -1.04 33.66
N THR A 90 -2.40 -2.02 33.20
CA THR A 90 -2.20 -3.28 33.95
C THR A 90 -1.24 -3.14 35.13
N SER A 91 -0.32 -2.17 35.09
CA SER A 91 0.58 -1.86 36.21
C SER A 91 -0.04 -0.98 37.30
N ALA A 92 -1.05 -0.16 36.98
CA ALA A 92 -1.73 0.72 37.95
C ALA A 92 -2.91 0.03 38.68
N GLY A 93 -3.30 -1.18 38.25
CA GLY A 93 -4.36 -1.98 38.87
C GLY A 93 -3.86 -3.12 39.78
N ARG A 94 -2.55 -3.17 40.08
CA ARG A 94 -1.95 -4.00 41.13
C ARG A 94 -1.39 -3.09 42.20
#